data_AF-A0A8A3NZP6-F1
#
_entry.id   AF-A0A8A3NZP6-F1
#
_cell.length_a   1.000
_cell.length_b   1.000
_cell.length_c   1.000
_cell.angle_alpha   90.00
_cell.angle_beta   90.00
_cell.angle_gamma   90.00
#
_symmetry.space_group_name_H-M   'P 1'
#
loop_
_entity.id
_entity.type
_entity.pdbx_description
1 polymer ?
#
loop_
_entity_poly.entity_id
_entity_poly.type
_entity_poly.pdbx_seq_one_letter_code
_entity_poly.pdbx_strand_id
1 'polypeptide(L)'
;ILTCNIQSPRWLIANDRHEEALDIVTKYHGEGDRNSPLVQLELREMMEEISKTGADKRWWDFRELFESKEVRYRTMLTCAVALFGQWTGNGMFVYSFLFFFASA
;
A
#
# COMPACT_ATOMS: atom_id res chain seq x y z
N ILE A 1 6.60 2.08 20.23
CA ILE A 1 7.77 1.53 19.50
C ILE A 1 7.81 -0.02 19.49
N LEU A 2 6.99 -0.77 20.26
CA LEU A 2 7.07 -2.25 20.30
C LEU A 2 5.88 -3.07 19.77
N THR A 3 4.93 -2.52 19.00
CA THR A 3 3.94 -3.37 18.30
C THR A 3 3.59 -2.79 16.94
N CYS A 4 4.57 -2.59 16.06
CA CYS A 4 4.25 -2.51 14.63
C CYS A 4 3.86 -3.94 14.22
N ASN A 5 2.58 -4.29 14.37
CA ASN A 5 2.07 -5.53 13.80
C ASN A 5 2.34 -5.46 12.29
N ILE A 6 3.09 -6.43 11.77
CA ILE A 6 3.52 -6.45 10.37
C ILE A 6 2.32 -6.56 9.42
N GLN A 7 1.14 -6.90 9.93
CA GLN A 7 -0.10 -6.98 9.17
C GLN A 7 -0.93 -5.69 9.26
N SER A 8 -1.30 -5.17 8.09
CA SER A 8 -2.26 -4.09 7.98
C SER A 8 -3.67 -4.58 8.34
N PRO A 9 -4.51 -3.75 9.00
CA PRO A 9 -5.88 -4.12 9.36
C PRO A 9 -6.72 -4.53 8.13
N ARG A 10 -6.46 -3.90 6.98
CA ARG A 10 -7.06 -4.25 5.69
C ARG A 10 -6.71 -5.66 5.22
N TRP A 11 -5.46 -6.12 5.42
CA TRP A 11 -5.05 -7.48 5.07
C TRP A 11 -5.72 -8.52 6.00
N LEU A 12 -5.92 -8.18 7.27
CA LEU A 12 -6.60 -9.06 8.23
C LEU A 12 -8.07 -9.27 7.86
N ILE A 13 -8.77 -8.20 7.48
CA ILE A 13 -10.16 -8.27 7.00
C ILE A 13 -10.25 -9.11 5.71
N ALA A 14 -9.26 -9.01 4.81
CA ALA A 14 -9.22 -9.80 3.58
C ALA A 14 -8.95 -11.30 3.81
N ASN A 15 -8.46 -11.69 4.99
CA ASN A 15 -8.25 -13.09 5.39
C ASN A 15 -9.26 -13.55 6.47
N ASP A 16 -10.44 -12.91 6.53
CA ASP A 16 -11.52 -13.21 7.49
C ASP A 16 -11.14 -13.05 8.98
N ARG A 17 -10.04 -12.35 9.30
CA ARG A 17 -9.56 -12.10 10.68
C ARG A 17 -10.06 -10.75 11.20
N HIS A 18 -11.38 -10.60 11.29
CA HIS A 18 -12.03 -9.33 11.65
C HIS A 18 -11.76 -8.87 13.09
N GLU A 19 -11.72 -9.78 14.06
CA GLU A 19 -11.49 -9.45 15.49
C GLU A 19 -10.11 -8.81 15.71
N GLU A 20 -9.08 -9.33 15.03
CA GLU A 20 -7.72 -8.80 15.13
C GLU A 20 -7.58 -7.44 14.43
N ALA A 21 -8.30 -7.24 13.33
CA ALA A 21 -8.37 -5.95 12.68
C ALA A 21 -9.02 -4.91 13.61
N LEU A 22 -10.09 -5.29 14.31
CA LEU A 22 -10.81 -4.45 15.27
C LEU A 22 -9.90 -4.04 16.44
N ASP A 23 -9.11 -4.98 16.98
CA ASP A 23 -8.14 -4.70 18.03
C ASP A 23 -7.03 -3.73 17.60
N ILE A 24 -6.56 -3.85 16.37
CA ILE A 24 -5.55 -2.95 15.80
C ILE A 24 -6.16 -1.56 15.60
N VAL A 25 -7.33 -1.46 14.97
CA VAL A 25 -8.00 -0.16 14.72
C VAL A 25 -8.35 0.52 16.05
N THR A 26 -8.84 -0.22 17.05
CA THR A 26 -9.11 0.31 18.40
C THR A 26 -7.84 0.84 19.07
N LYS A 27 -6.72 0.14 18.91
CA LYS A 27 -5.43 0.55 19.49
C LYS A 27 -4.89 1.84 18.90
N TYR A 28 -5.10 2.07 17.60
CA TYR A 28 -4.54 3.24 16.90
C TYR A 28 -5.52 4.42 16.77
N HIS A 29 -6.83 4.17 16.73
CA HIS A 29 -7.87 5.18 16.48
C HIS A 29 -8.98 5.22 17.54
N GLY A 30 -9.06 4.25 18.45
CA GLY A 30 -10.22 4.07 19.34
C GLY A 30 -10.08 4.58 20.77
N GLU A 31 -8.99 5.22 21.16
CA GLU A 31 -8.72 5.64 22.56
C GLU A 31 -8.93 4.52 23.61
N GLY A 32 -8.91 3.25 23.20
CA GLY A 32 -9.17 2.08 24.06
C GLY A 32 -10.60 1.51 23.99
N ASP A 33 -11.54 2.17 23.32
CA ASP A 33 -12.94 1.73 23.21
C ASP A 33 -13.23 1.03 21.87
N ARG A 34 -13.46 -0.29 21.93
CA ARG A 34 -13.82 -1.13 20.78
C ARG A 34 -15.15 -0.75 20.11
N ASN A 35 -16.04 -0.10 20.87
CA ASN A 35 -17.37 0.30 20.41
C ASN A 35 -17.47 1.78 20.03
N SER A 36 -16.33 2.48 19.90
CA SER A 36 -16.34 3.84 19.40
C SER A 36 -17.00 3.87 18.00
N PRO A 37 -17.93 4.79 17.73
CA PRO A 37 -18.59 4.90 16.43
C PRO A 37 -17.59 5.14 15.30
N LEU A 38 -16.43 5.73 15.60
CA LEU A 38 -15.35 5.93 14.65
C LEU A 38 -14.69 4.60 14.23
N VAL A 39 -14.39 3.72 15.19
CA VAL A 39 -13.76 2.40 14.93
C VAL A 39 -14.69 1.50 14.11
N GLN A 40 -15.98 1.49 14.45
CA GLN A 40 -16.98 0.71 13.72
C GLN A 40 -17.22 1.25 12.30
N LEU A 41 -17.17 2.59 12.13
CA LEU A 41 -17.27 3.23 10.81
C LEU A 41 -16.10 2.82 9.92
N GLU A 42 -14.87 2.99 10.41
CA GLU A 42 -13.64 2.62 9.72
C GLU A 42 -13.62 1.14 9.31
N LEU A 43 -13.98 0.25 10.24
CA LEU A 43 -14.03 -1.19 9.97
C LEU A 43 -15.04 -1.50 8.85
N ARG A 44 -16.21 -0.88 8.89
CA ARG A 44 -17.26 -1.05 7.88
C ARG A 44 -16.81 -0.52 6.51
N GLU A 45 -16.17 0.64 6.46
CA GLU A 45 -15.65 1.20 5.21
C GLU A 45 -14.58 0.30 4.60
N MET A 46 -13.67 -0.24 5.41
CA MET A 46 -12.66 -1.21 4.94
C MET A 46 -13.31 -2.49 4.40
N MET A 47 -14.34 -3.02 5.07
CA MET A 47 -15.09 -4.19 4.59
C MET A 47 -15.80 -3.93 3.26
N GLU A 48 -16.39 -2.74 3.11
CA GLU A 48 -17.05 -2.31 1.88
C GLU A 48 -16.05 -2.10 0.74
N GLU A 49 -14.87 -1.57 1.03
CA GLU A 49 -13.81 -1.40 0.03
C GLU A 49 -13.27 -2.76 -0.45
N ILE A 50 -13.10 -3.72 0.47
CA ILE A 50 -12.63 -5.08 0.14
C ILE A 50 -13.68 -5.83 -0.67
N SER A 51 -14.97 -5.71 -0.35
CA SER A 51 -16.01 -6.37 -1.15
C SER A 51 -16.08 -5.82 -2.59
N LYS A 52 -15.85 -4.51 -2.76
CA LYS A 52 -15.77 -3.85 -4.08
C LYS A 52 -14.49 -4.18 -4.84
N THR A 53 -13.37 -4.35 -4.14
CA THR A 53 -12.03 -4.47 -4.74
C THR A 53 -11.55 -5.92 -4.87
N GLY A 54 -12.00 -6.82 -3.99
CA GLY A 54 -11.44 -8.16 -3.78
C GLY A 54 -12.08 -9.27 -4.61
N ALA A 55 -13.25 -9.05 -5.19
CA ALA A 55 -13.99 -10.12 -5.87
C ALA A 55 -13.36 -10.60 -7.18
N ASP A 56 -12.49 -9.81 -7.84
CA ASP A 56 -12.01 -10.14 -9.19
C ASP A 56 -10.50 -9.93 -9.44
N LYS A 57 -9.73 -9.51 -8.41
CA LYS A 57 -8.32 -9.19 -8.60
C LYS A 57 -7.43 -10.43 -8.52
N ARG A 58 -7.22 -11.07 -9.67
CA ARG A 58 -6.11 -12.02 -9.83
C ARG A 58 -4.79 -11.25 -9.72
N TRP A 59 -3.79 -11.83 -9.05
CA TRP A 59 -2.49 -11.17 -8.83
C TRP A 59 -1.75 -10.80 -10.12
N TRP A 60 -2.13 -11.38 -11.25
CA TRP A 60 -1.55 -11.10 -12.57
C TRP A 60 -2.44 -10.23 -13.48
N ASP A 61 -3.61 -9.79 -13.01
CA ASP A 61 -4.54 -9.04 -13.85
C ASP A 61 -4.21 -7.54 -13.87
N PHE A 62 -3.22 -7.18 -14.68
CA PHE A 62 -2.85 -5.79 -14.93
C PHE A 62 -3.74 -5.11 -15.98
N ARG A 63 -4.79 -5.79 -16.47
CA ARG A 63 -5.65 -5.28 -17.53
C ARG A 63 -6.45 -4.06 -17.08
N GLU A 64 -6.81 -3.99 -15.80
CA GLU A 64 -7.45 -2.83 -15.15
C GLU A 64 -6.63 -1.54 -15.33
N LEU A 65 -5.29 -1.64 -15.34
CA LEU A 65 -4.39 -0.49 -15.53
C LEU A 65 -4.45 0.10 -16.95
N PHE A 66 -4.93 -0.68 -17.90
CA PHE A 66 -5.04 -0.31 -19.30
C PHE A 66 -6.48 -0.38 -19.81
N GLU A 67 -7.48 -0.43 -18.95
CA GLU A 67 -8.86 -0.59 -19.42
C GLU A 67 -9.45 0.75 -19.92
N SER A 68 -9.38 1.79 -19.08
CA SER A 68 -9.93 3.11 -19.41
C SER A 68 -8.87 4.10 -19.90
N LYS A 69 -9.30 5.09 -20.70
CA LYS A 69 -8.41 6.13 -21.24
C LYS A 69 -7.83 7.00 -20.11
N GLU A 70 -8.62 7.23 -19.08
CA GLU A 70 -8.30 8.03 -17.90
C GLU A 70 -7.25 7.33 -17.04
N VAL A 71 -7.42 6.02 -16.78
CA VAL A 71 -6.46 5.23 -15.99
C VAL A 71 -5.15 5.08 -16.77
N ARG A 72 -5.19 4.84 -18.09
CA ARG A 72 -3.98 4.78 -18.92
C ARG A 72 -3.13 6.06 -18.83
N TYR A 73 -3.76 7.23 -18.87
CA TYR A 73 -3.05 8.51 -18.76
C TYR A 73 -2.37 8.66 -17.40
N ARG A 74 -3.07 8.31 -16.31
CA ARG A 74 -2.51 8.34 -14.95
C ARG A 74 -1.34 7.37 -14.80
N THR A 75 -1.50 6.13 -15.27
CA THR A 75 -0.44 5.11 -15.24
C THR A 75 0.77 5.54 -16.05
N MET A 76 0.58 6.13 -17.25
CA MET A 76 1.66 6.67 -18.07
C MET A 76 2.43 7.78 -17.36
N LEU A 77 1.73 8.68 -16.68
CA LEU A 77 2.37 9.76 -15.91
C LEU A 77 3.23 9.20 -14.77
N THR A 78 2.71 8.22 -14.02
CA THR A 78 3.45 7.57 -12.94
C THR A 78 4.69 6.85 -13.47
N CYS A 79 4.58 6.14 -14.59
CA CYS A 79 5.72 5.51 -15.26
C CYS A 79 6.75 6.55 -15.71
N ALA A 80 6.32 7.67 -16.28
CA ALA A 80 7.21 8.75 -16.69
C ALA A 80 7.99 9.31 -15.49
N VAL A 81 7.32 9.60 -14.37
CA VAL A 81 7.97 10.09 -13.15
C VAL A 81 8.98 9.08 -12.60
N ALA A 82 8.63 7.79 -12.59
CA ALA A 82 9.54 6.74 -12.13
C ALA A 82 10.78 6.62 -13.02
N LEU A 83 10.60 6.68 -14.34
CA LEU A 83 11.70 6.65 -15.31
C LEU A 83 12.59 7.88 -15.15
N PHE A 84 12.03 9.09 -15.14
CA PHE A 84 12.79 10.32 -14.99
C PHE A 84 13.53 10.39 -13.64
N GLY A 85 12.93 9.86 -12.57
CA GLY A 85 13.57 9.78 -11.25
C GLY A 85 14.77 8.82 -11.20
N GLN A 86 14.78 7.77 -12.02
CA GLN A 86 15.93 6.86 -12.13
C GLN A 86 16.97 7.35 -13.15
N TRP A 87 16.52 8.02 -14.21
CA TRP A 87 17.38 8.59 -15.26
C TRP A 87 18.29 9.71 -14.74
N THR A 88 17.98 10.27 -13.57
CA THR A 88 18.90 11.18 -12.87
C THR A 88 20.18 10.49 -12.37
N GLY A 89 20.35 9.19 -12.63
CA GLY A 89 21.65 8.51 -12.53
C GLY A 89 22.02 8.06 -11.12
N ASN A 90 21.07 8.00 -10.18
CA ASN A 90 21.32 7.59 -8.80
C ASN A 90 22.09 6.27 -8.70
N GLY A 91 21.81 5.29 -9.58
CA GLY A 91 22.59 4.06 -9.64
C GLY A 91 24.03 4.26 -10.13
N MET A 92 24.22 5.06 -11.18
CA MET A 92 25.54 5.25 -11.82
C MET A 92 26.52 6.00 -10.90
N PHE A 93 26.04 7.03 -10.18
CA PHE A 93 26.87 7.78 -9.24
C PHE A 93 27.38 6.93 -8.07
N VAL A 94 26.57 5.99 -7.56
CA VAL A 94 26.97 5.13 -6.44
C VAL A 94 28.11 4.17 -6.85
N TYR A 95 28.05 3.57 -8.04
CA TYR A 95 29.10 2.67 -8.52
C TYR A 95 30.40 3.42 -8.86
N SER A 96 30.30 4.58 -9.52
CA SER A 96 31.49 5.37 -9.87
C SER A 96 32.17 5.97 -8.64
N PHE A 97 31.41 6.44 -7.66
CA PHE A 97 31.94 6.96 -6.39
C PHE A 97 32.61 5.85 -5.56
N LEU A 98 31.98 4.67 -5.46
CA LEU A 98 32.54 3.53 -4.73
C LEU A 98 33.85 3.03 -5.37
N PHE A 99 33.90 2.92 -6.70
CA PHE A 99 35.10 2.47 -7.42
C PHE A 99 36.29 3.42 -7.25
N PHE A 100 36.05 4.73 -7.22
CA PHE A 100 37.08 5.73 -7.02
C PHE A 100 37.72 5.66 -5.62
N PHE A 101 36.91 5.53 -4.56
CA PHE A 101 37.42 5.37 -3.18
C PHE A 101 38.06 4.01 -2.91
N ALA A 102 37.65 2.95 -3.62
CA ALA A 102 38.25 1.63 -3.48
C ALA A 102 39.62 1.51 -4.17
N SER A 103 39.95 2.43 -5.08
CA SER A 103 41.21 2.44 -5.85
C SER A 103 42.23 3.49 -5.35
N ALA A 104 41.93 4.18 -4.24
CA ALA A 104 42.79 5.16 -3.56
C ALA A 104 43.23 4.61 -2.19
#